data_AF-A0A3P6AQ57-F1
#
_entry.id   AF-A0A3P6AQ57-F1
#
_cell.length_a   1.000
_cell.length_b   1.000
_cell.length_c   1.000
_cell.angle_alpha   90.00
_cell.angle_beta   90.00
_cell.angle_gamma   90.00
#
_symmetry.space_group_name_H-M   'P 1'
#
loop_
_entity.id
_entity.type
_entity.pdbx_description
1 polymer ?
#
loop_
_entity_poly.entity_id
_entity_poly.type
_entity_poly.pdbx_seq_one_letter_code
_entity_poly.pdbx_strand_id
1 'polypeptide(L)'
;MNVLLHTIRILVHKGPLSDAELITTSESLRYLTEAGFKVEWLWSKLEMKKIEAYLERKKRDSSRMAYFERKKRDACEARIVELKQEVKKLELAKSGLKAELKI
;
A
#
# COMPACT_ATOMS: atom_id res chain seq x y z
N MET A 1 6.92 -7.16 35.39
CA MET A 1 6.33 -7.73 34.15
C MET A 1 7.33 -8.72 33.58
N ASN A 2 6.92 -9.94 33.21
CA ASN A 2 7.85 -10.96 32.73
C ASN A 2 8.16 -10.72 31.24
N VAL A 3 9.38 -10.28 30.95
CA VAL A 3 9.85 -9.93 29.60
C VAL A 3 9.72 -11.12 28.64
N LEU A 4 10.01 -12.34 29.09
CA LEU A 4 9.89 -13.56 28.29
C LEU A 4 8.44 -13.83 27.89
N LEU A 5 7.50 -13.81 28.85
CA LEU A 5 6.09 -14.04 28.57
C LEU A 5 5.50 -12.95 27.65
N HIS A 6 5.91 -11.70 27.84
CA HIS A 6 5.48 -10.59 26.99
C HIS A 6 5.98 -10.77 25.55
N THR A 7 7.26 -11.10 25.39
CA THR A 7 7.91 -11.36 24.10
C THR A 7 7.25 -12.51 23.35
N ILE A 8 6.96 -13.62 24.05
CA ILE A 8 6.24 -14.77 23.48
C ILE A 8 4.85 -14.34 23.01
N ARG A 9 4.10 -13.59 23.82
CA ARG A 9 2.74 -13.15 23.48
C ARG A 9 2.73 -12.31 22.21
N ILE A 10 3.70 -11.42 22.03
CA ILE A 10 3.84 -10.60 20.81
C ILE A 10 4.16 -11.49 19.62
N LEU A 11 5.15 -12.38 19.73
CA LEU A 11 5.61 -13.22 18.61
C LEU A 11 4.60 -14.29 18.17
N VAL A 12 3.73 -14.74 19.08
CA VAL A 12 2.66 -15.71 18.80
C VAL A 12 1.40 -15.03 18.26
N HIS A 13 1.28 -13.69 18.37
CA HIS A 13 0.13 -12.97 17.85
C HIS A 13 -0.04 -13.21 16.33
N LYS A 14 -1.29 -13.40 15.88
CA LYS A 14 -1.59 -13.76 14.48
C LYS A 14 -1.31 -12.63 13.49
N GLY A 15 -1.38 -11.37 13.91
CA GLY A 15 -1.18 -10.21 13.04
C GLY A 15 0.28 -9.92 12.69
N PRO A 16 0.52 -9.10 11.64
CA PRO A 16 1.82 -8.50 11.41
C PRO A 16 2.15 -7.53 12.53
N LEU A 17 3.41 -7.47 12.92
CA LEU A 17 3.89 -6.54 13.93
C LEU A 17 4.16 -5.17 13.31
N SER A 18 3.90 -4.11 14.08
CA SER A 18 4.36 -2.77 13.76
C SER A 18 5.88 -2.66 13.89
N ASP A 19 6.47 -1.61 13.30
CA ASP A 19 7.91 -1.38 13.40
C ASP A 19 8.35 -1.16 14.86
N ALA A 20 7.53 -0.48 15.66
CA ALA A 20 7.78 -0.30 17.09
C ALA A 20 7.79 -1.65 17.83
N GLU A 21 6.78 -2.50 17.60
CA GLU A 21 6.74 -3.84 18.21
C GLU A 21 7.92 -4.70 17.77
N LEU A 22 8.34 -4.64 16.51
CA LEU A 22 9.52 -5.38 16.01
C LEU A 22 10.81 -4.92 16.72
N ILE A 23 10.99 -3.62 16.90
CA ILE A 23 12.15 -3.04 17.61
C ILE A 23 12.14 -3.47 19.07
N THR A 24 11.04 -3.22 19.78
CA THR A 24 10.93 -3.56 21.22
C THR A 24 11.08 -5.05 21.47
N THR A 25 10.56 -5.90 20.57
CA THR A 25 10.71 -7.35 20.65
C THR A 25 12.16 -7.77 20.43
N SER A 26 12.86 -7.15 19.47
CA SER A 26 14.28 -7.39 19.22
C SER A 26 15.14 -7.01 20.44
N GLU A 27 14.86 -5.87 21.06
CA GLU A 27 15.55 -5.43 22.28
C GLU A 27 15.30 -6.38 23.45
N SER A 28 14.06 -6.83 23.62
CA SER A 28 13.67 -7.79 24.65
C SER A 28 14.37 -9.13 24.47
N LEU A 29 14.49 -9.63 23.24
CA LEU A 29 15.21 -10.86 22.94
C LEU A 29 16.71 -10.73 23.21
N ARG A 30 17.31 -9.59 22.83
CA ARG A 30 18.72 -9.31 23.15
C ARG A 30 18.95 -9.35 24.66
N TYR A 31 18.11 -8.66 25.44
CA TYR A 31 18.18 -8.69 26.89
C TYR A 31 18.08 -10.11 27.47
N LEU A 32 17.16 -10.93 26.95
CA LEU A 32 17.00 -12.32 27.39
C LEU A 32 18.22 -13.18 27.04
N THR A 33 18.79 -13.01 25.84
CA THR A 33 20.03 -13.68 25.43
C THR A 33 21.20 -13.30 26.35
N GLU A 34 21.37 -12.00 26.64
CA GLU A 34 22.38 -11.49 27.56
C GLU A 34 22.20 -12.02 28.99
N ALA A 35 20.96 -12.22 29.43
CA ALA A 35 20.62 -12.84 30.71
C ALA A 35 20.79 -14.38 30.72
N GLY A 36 21.29 -14.99 29.64
CA GLY A 36 21.58 -16.42 29.56
C GLY A 36 20.40 -17.31 29.15
N PHE A 37 19.27 -16.73 28.72
CA PHE A 37 18.17 -17.51 28.20
C PHE A 37 18.46 -18.01 26.78
N LYS A 38 18.15 -19.28 26.52
CA LYS A 38 18.16 -19.88 25.18
C LYS A 38 16.89 -19.48 24.42
N VAL A 39 17.01 -18.47 23.57
CA VAL A 39 15.88 -17.83 22.85
C VAL A 39 16.04 -17.86 21.32
N GLU A 40 16.86 -18.77 20.80
CA GLU A 40 17.18 -18.89 19.37
C GLU A 40 15.91 -19.10 18.52
N TRP A 41 14.99 -19.94 19.00
CA TRP A 41 13.71 -20.17 18.32
C TRP A 41 12.82 -18.93 18.26
N LEU A 42 12.93 -18.03 19.26
CA LEU A 42 12.20 -16.75 19.27
C LEU A 42 12.81 -15.77 18.28
N TRP A 43 14.14 -15.77 18.11
CA TRP A 43 14.82 -14.99 17.07
C TRP A 43 14.35 -15.41 15.67
N SER A 44 14.30 -16.71 15.39
CA SER A 44 13.74 -17.20 14.12
C SER A 44 12.28 -16.78 13.93
N LYS A 45 11.48 -16.78 14.99
CA LYS A 45 10.08 -16.33 14.94
C LYS A 45 9.97 -14.83 14.66
N LEU A 46 10.85 -14.01 15.24
CA LEU A 46 10.92 -12.58 14.98
C LEU A 46 11.27 -12.29 13.51
N GLU A 47 12.21 -13.03 12.92
CA GLU A 47 12.55 -12.89 11.50
C GLU A 47 11.36 -13.21 10.58
N MET A 48 10.60 -14.27 10.88
CA MET A 48 9.36 -14.55 10.16
C MET A 48 8.36 -13.39 10.26
N LYS A 49 8.24 -12.77 11.44
CA LYS A 49 7.38 -11.59 11.64
C LYS A 49 7.85 -10.36 10.87
N LYS A 50 9.16 -10.15 10.74
CA LYS A 50 9.72 -9.08 9.90
C LYS A 50 9.35 -9.30 8.43
N ILE A 51 9.47 -10.53 7.93
CA ILE A 51 9.10 -10.90 6.56
C ILE A 51 7.59 -10.68 6.33
N GLU A 52 6.73 -11.16 7.22
CA GLU A 52 5.27 -10.94 7.16
C GLU A 52 4.94 -9.44 7.08
N ALA A 53 5.53 -8.63 7.97
CA ALA A 53 5.31 -7.19 8.00
C ALA A 53 5.79 -6.48 6.73
N TYR A 54 6.89 -6.93 6.12
CA TYR A 54 7.40 -6.40 4.85
C TYR A 54 6.45 -6.74 3.69
N LEU A 55 5.99 -7.99 3.60
CA LEU A 55 5.10 -8.43 2.53
C LEU A 55 3.74 -7.71 2.59
N GLU A 56 3.17 -7.53 3.78
CA GLU A 56 1.92 -6.78 3.96
C GLU A 56 2.06 -5.30 3.61
N ARG A 57 3.21 -4.68 3.89
CA ARG A 57 3.52 -3.31 3.42
C ARG A 57 3.57 -3.24 1.91
N LYS A 58 4.35 -4.12 1.28
CA LYS A 58 4.49 -4.18 -0.18
C LYS A 58 3.15 -4.40 -0.89
N LYS A 59 2.28 -5.23 -0.33
CA LYS A 59 0.92 -5.47 -0.83
C LYS A 59 0.04 -4.23 -0.72
N ARG A 60 0.10 -3.51 0.41
CA ARG A 60 -0.62 -2.24 0.59
C ARG A 60 -0.15 -1.17 -0.40
N ASP A 61 1.16 -1.03 -0.59
CA ASP A 61 1.73 -0.07 -1.53
C ASP A 61 1.33 -0.39 -2.98
N SER A 62 1.40 -1.67 -3.37
CA SER A 62 0.93 -2.12 -4.68
C SER A 62 -0.56 -1.83 -4.89
N SER A 63 -1.40 -2.10 -3.88
CA SER A 63 -2.84 -1.83 -3.92
C SER A 63 -3.12 -0.32 -4.02
N ARG A 64 -2.38 0.50 -3.28
CA ARG A 64 -2.48 1.96 -3.30
C ARG A 64 -2.10 2.53 -4.67
N MET A 65 -1.02 2.03 -5.26
CA MET A 65 -0.61 2.41 -6.62
C MET A 65 -1.68 2.04 -7.64
N ALA A 66 -2.20 0.80 -7.59
CA ALA A 66 -3.26 0.36 -8.50
C ALA A 66 -4.56 1.18 -8.36
N TYR A 67 -4.87 1.69 -7.17
CA TYR A 67 -6.00 2.60 -6.95
C TYR A 67 -5.75 3.98 -7.59
N PHE A 68 -4.57 4.57 -7.38
CA PHE A 68 -4.24 5.88 -7.97
C PHE A 68 -4.19 5.83 -9.50
N GLU A 69 -3.64 4.76 -10.08
CA GLU A 69 -3.62 4.58 -11.53
C GLU A 69 -5.03 4.45 -12.13
N ARG A 70 -5.93 3.71 -11.46
CA ARG A 70 -7.35 3.66 -11.86
C ARG A 70 -7.99 5.04 -11.80
N LYS A 71 -7.86 5.75 -10.68
CA LYS A 71 -8.44 7.09 -10.52
C LYS A 71 -7.95 8.07 -11.60
N LYS A 72 -6.66 8.02 -11.96
CA LYS A 72 -6.11 8.83 -13.06
C LYS A 72 -6.73 8.44 -14.41
N ARG A 73 -6.83 7.13 -14.69
CA ARG A 73 -7.45 6.62 -15.91
C ARG A 73 -8.89 7.09 -16.05
N ASP A 74 -9.69 6.94 -15.00
CA ASP A 74 -11.11 7.31 -14.99
C ASP A 74 -11.29 8.81 -15.25
N ALA A 75 -10.43 9.66 -14.64
CA ALA A 75 -10.44 11.10 -14.87
C ALA A 75 -10.04 11.46 -16.32
N CYS A 76 -9.01 10.81 -16.86
CA CYS A 76 -8.62 11.00 -18.26
C CYS A 76 -9.72 10.56 -19.23
N GLU A 77 -10.36 9.42 -18.96
CA GLU A 77 -11.44 8.88 -19.79
C GLU A 77 -12.64 9.82 -19.80
N ALA A 78 -13.05 10.34 -18.64
CA ALA A 78 -14.09 11.37 -18.55
C ALA A 78 -13.74 12.60 -19.40
N ARG A 79 -12.50 13.10 -19.30
CA ARG A 79 -12.06 14.26 -20.08
C ARG A 79 -12.03 14.00 -21.58
N ILE A 80 -11.64 12.80 -22.00
CA ILE A 80 -11.69 12.38 -23.41
C ILE A 80 -13.13 12.39 -23.92
N VAL A 81 -14.10 11.90 -23.13
CA VAL A 81 -15.52 11.90 -23.51
C VAL A 81 -16.03 13.33 -23.67
N GLU A 82 -15.72 14.23 -22.74
CA GLU A 82 -16.07 15.66 -22.84
C GLU A 82 -15.51 16.29 -24.12
N LEU A 83 -14.20 16.14 -24.35
CA LEU A 83 -13.54 16.70 -25.53
C LEU A 83 -14.12 16.13 -26.84
N LYS A 84 -14.46 14.83 -26.88
CA LYS A 84 -15.13 14.23 -28.04
C LYS A 84 -16.50 14.86 -28.32
N GLN A 85 -17.26 15.22 -27.28
CA GLN A 85 -18.53 15.90 -27.45
C GLN A 85 -18.36 17.34 -27.92
N GLU A 86 -17.38 18.07 -27.38
CA GLU A 86 -17.06 19.44 -27.80
C GLU A 86 -16.61 19.50 -29.27
N VAL A 87 -15.74 18.58 -29.69
CA VAL A 87 -15.30 18.49 -31.09
C VAL A 87 -16.49 18.26 -32.03
N LYS A 88 -17.40 17.33 -31.69
CA LYS A 88 -18.62 17.11 -32.50
C LYS A 88 -19.48 18.36 -32.62
N LYS A 89 -19.64 19.13 -31.53
CA LYS A 89 -20.40 20.39 -31.56
C LYS A 89 -19.72 21.42 -32.47
N LEU A 90 -18.40 21.55 -32.39
CA LEU A 90 -17.63 22.47 -33.24
C LEU A 90 -17.67 22.08 -34.71
N GLU A 91 -17.61 20.78 -35.04
CA GLU A 91 -17.74 20.28 -36.41
C GLU A 91 -19.11 20.63 -37.01
N LEU A 92 -20.18 20.43 -36.23
CA LEU A 92 -21.53 20.81 -36.64
C LEU A 92 -21.65 22.32 -36.87
N ALA A 93 -21.17 23.14 -35.94
CA ALA A 93 -21.20 24.59 -36.07
C ALA A 93 -20.40 25.08 -37.29
N LYS A 94 -19.21 24.52 -37.53
CA LYS A 94 -18.40 24.80 -38.72
C LYS A 94 -19.16 24.45 -40.00
N SER A 95 -19.84 23.31 -40.04
CA SER A 95 -20.62 22.88 -41.20
C SER A 95 -21.80 23.82 -41.51
N GLY A 96 -22.49 24.32 -40.47
CA GLY A 96 -23.56 25.30 -40.61
C GLY A 96 -23.06 26.64 -41.14
N LEU A 97 -21.99 27.18 -40.56
CA LEU A 97 -21.36 28.42 -41.02
C LEU A 97 -20.88 28.31 -42.48
N LYS A 98 -20.33 27.16 -42.87
CA LYS A 98 -19.90 26.91 -44.25
C LYS A 98 -21.10 26.94 -45.22
N ALA A 99 -22.22 26.31 -44.86
CA ALA A 99 -23.43 26.33 -45.67
C ALA A 99 -24.01 27.76 -45.84
N GLU A 100 -23.99 28.57 -44.78
CA GLU A 100 -24.44 29.97 -44.83
C GLU A 100 -23.57 30.86 -45.71
N LEU A 101 -22.25 30.62 -45.72
CA LEU A 101 -21.28 31.35 -46.55
C LEU A 101 -21.33 30.97 -48.04
N LYS A 102 -22.12 29.95 -48.45
CA LYS A 102 -22.15 29.39 -49.82
C LYS A 102 -20.75 29.06 -50.38
N ILE A 103 -19.86 28.49 -49.55
CA ILE A 103 -18.56 27.92 -49.96
C ILE A 103 -18.56 26.42 -49.61
#